data_AF-A0A4P5V0V8-F1
#
_entry.id   AF-A0A4P5V0V8-F1
#
_cell.length_a   1.000
_cell.length_b   1.000
_cell.length_c   1.000
_cell.angle_alpha   90.00
_cell.angle_beta   90.00
_cell.angle_gamma   90.00
#
_symmetry.space_group_name_H-M   'P 1'
#
loop_
_entity.id
_entity.type
_entity.pdbx_description
1 polymer ?
#
loop_
_entity_poly.entity_id
_entity_poly.type
_entity_poly.pdbx_seq_one_letter_code
_entity_poly.pdbx_strand_id
1 'polypeptide(L)'
;MAGYSAAHDLAVLASMAGDFDEFIKSDVVFWQLTDDGPLLNRYPKLTVAGVLFCMHKLQLLPELLAPAQHARCAAQISTVRENISAWRANIERKAVREFAGRLRSWSWFVDEAGLEQKAAVRHYAQEAYGRTYLHLLLELLQNHSTHAAMAAQVASCDVRLRSVWAPARFVWDAQLQPAFPADVFWFLYGVPDADAPKL
;
A
#
# COMPACT_ATOMS: atom_id res chain seq x y z
N MET A 1 13.91 -15.42 2.42
CA MET A 1 13.14 -14.33 1.77
C MET A 1 14.13 -13.49 1.02
N ALA A 2 13.92 -13.23 -0.26
CA ALA A 2 14.65 -12.15 -0.91
C ALA A 2 14.27 -10.86 -0.18
N GLY A 3 15.27 -10.08 0.24
CA GLY A 3 15.03 -8.79 0.87
C GLY A 3 14.36 -7.81 -0.08
N TYR A 4 13.96 -6.66 0.45
CA TYR A 4 13.44 -5.56 -0.34
C TYR A 4 14.42 -5.13 -1.46
N SER A 5 13.87 -4.70 -2.61
CA SER A 5 14.65 -4.20 -3.74
C SER A 5 14.01 -2.93 -4.33
N ALA A 6 14.64 -1.78 -4.11
CA ALA A 6 14.19 -0.52 -4.71
C ALA A 6 14.29 -0.54 -6.26
N ALA A 7 15.26 -1.28 -6.81
CA ALA A 7 15.36 -1.48 -8.26
C ALA A 7 14.16 -2.25 -8.82
N HIS A 8 13.61 -3.20 -8.05
CA HIS A 8 12.37 -3.89 -8.42
C HIS A 8 11.19 -2.92 -8.42
N ASP A 9 11.02 -2.10 -7.38
CA ASP A 9 9.98 -1.07 -7.34
C ASP A 9 10.08 -0.08 -8.51
N LEU A 10 11.30 0.32 -8.88
CA LEU A 10 11.53 1.19 -10.03
C LEU A 10 11.09 0.54 -11.35
N ALA A 11 11.32 -0.77 -11.49
CA ALA A 11 10.86 -1.53 -12.65
C ALA A 11 9.32 -1.72 -12.64
N VAL A 12 8.73 -2.00 -11.48
CA VAL A 12 7.27 -2.07 -11.30
C VAL A 12 6.62 -0.74 -11.68
N LEU A 13 7.14 0.39 -11.18
CA LEU A 13 6.61 1.72 -11.51
C LEU A 13 6.73 2.02 -13.02
N ALA A 14 7.81 1.54 -13.66
CA ALA A 14 7.97 1.66 -15.11
C ALA A 14 6.87 0.92 -15.88
N SER A 15 6.60 -0.33 -15.50
CA SER A 15 5.54 -1.14 -16.12
C SER A 15 4.15 -0.53 -15.88
N MET A 16 3.87 -0.12 -14.64
CA MET A 16 2.63 0.58 -14.27
C MET A 16 2.43 1.88 -15.07
N ALA A 17 3.50 2.64 -15.32
CA ALA A 17 3.43 3.86 -16.12
C ALA A 17 3.12 3.58 -17.59
N GLY A 18 3.62 2.47 -18.15
CA GLY A 18 3.32 2.04 -19.52
C GLY A 18 1.84 1.74 -19.75
N ASP A 19 1.19 1.10 -18.77
CA ASP A 19 -0.23 0.73 -18.84
C ASP A 19 -1.18 1.82 -18.29
N PHE A 20 -0.65 2.93 -17.75
CA PHE A 20 -1.43 3.88 -16.96
C PHE A 20 -2.60 4.51 -17.72
N ASP A 21 -2.39 4.87 -19.00
CA ASP A 21 -3.40 5.54 -19.82
C ASP A 21 -4.61 4.64 -20.12
N GLU A 22 -4.39 3.38 -20.46
CA GLU A 22 -5.47 2.41 -20.67
C GLU A 22 -6.15 2.06 -19.34
N PHE A 23 -5.36 1.84 -18.31
CA PHE A 23 -5.86 1.59 -16.97
C PHE A 23 -6.80 2.70 -16.50
N ILE A 24 -6.42 3.97 -16.65
CA ILE A 24 -7.23 5.08 -16.12
C ILE A 24 -8.52 5.33 -16.90
N LYS A 25 -8.56 4.94 -18.18
CA LYS A 25 -9.74 5.01 -19.03
C LYS A 25 -10.69 3.83 -18.83
N SER A 26 -10.22 2.73 -18.25
CA SER A 26 -11.03 1.53 -17.99
C SER A 26 -11.82 1.60 -16.67
N ASP A 27 -12.78 0.68 -16.52
CA ASP A 27 -13.45 0.41 -15.24
C ASP A 27 -12.72 -0.59 -14.34
N VAL A 28 -11.62 -1.17 -14.82
CA VAL A 28 -10.85 -2.20 -14.10
C VAL A 28 -10.08 -1.56 -12.94
N VAL A 29 -10.23 -2.12 -11.73
CA VAL A 29 -9.53 -1.65 -10.52
C VAL A 29 -8.19 -2.38 -10.33
N PHE A 30 -8.18 -3.69 -10.56
CA PHE A 30 -7.01 -4.55 -10.42
C PHE A 30 -6.52 -4.98 -11.81
N TRP A 31 -5.72 -4.13 -12.43
CA TRP A 31 -5.28 -4.27 -13.81
C TRP A 31 -4.10 -5.24 -13.93
N GLN A 32 -4.20 -6.16 -14.88
CA GLN A 32 -3.09 -7.06 -15.20
C GLN A 32 -2.12 -6.31 -16.11
N LEU A 33 -0.88 -6.15 -15.65
CA LEU A 33 0.15 -5.46 -16.41
C LEU A 33 0.46 -6.21 -17.72
N THR A 34 0.67 -5.45 -18.80
CA THR A 34 1.15 -5.95 -20.09
C THR A 34 2.55 -6.56 -19.95
N ASP A 35 3.45 -5.85 -19.26
CA ASP A 35 4.73 -6.38 -18.79
C ASP A 35 4.58 -6.78 -17.32
N ASP A 36 4.29 -8.06 -17.07
CA ASP A 36 4.16 -8.62 -15.73
C ASP A 36 5.50 -9.01 -15.10
N GLY A 37 6.62 -8.61 -15.70
CA GLY A 37 7.96 -8.83 -15.18
C GLY A 37 8.42 -10.29 -15.25
N PRO A 38 9.61 -10.60 -14.71
CA PRO A 38 10.18 -11.95 -14.79
C PRO A 38 9.35 -12.99 -14.02
N LEU A 39 9.28 -14.22 -14.53
CA LEU A 39 8.44 -15.30 -13.97
C LEU A 39 8.64 -15.54 -12.47
N LEU A 40 9.88 -15.48 -11.99
CA LEU A 40 10.23 -15.72 -10.59
C LEU A 40 10.00 -14.52 -9.67
N ASN A 41 9.68 -13.35 -10.24
CA ASN A 41 9.47 -12.12 -9.49
C ASN A 41 8.48 -11.21 -10.26
N ARG A 42 7.26 -11.73 -10.43
CA ARG A 42 6.19 -11.07 -11.17
C ARG A 42 5.82 -9.74 -10.51
N TYR A 43 5.51 -8.76 -11.35
CA TYR A 43 5.03 -7.46 -10.89
C TYR A 43 3.59 -7.58 -10.35
N PRO A 44 3.24 -6.80 -9.33
CA PRO A 44 1.88 -6.78 -8.81
C PRO A 44 0.94 -6.15 -9.85
N LYS A 45 -0.36 -6.41 -9.69
CA LYS A 45 -1.39 -5.74 -10.49
C LYS A 45 -1.31 -4.22 -10.35
N LEU A 46 -1.55 -3.52 -11.44
CA LEU A 46 -1.72 -2.07 -11.45
C LEU A 46 -3.02 -1.70 -10.73
N THR A 47 -2.86 -0.88 -9.70
CA THR A 47 -3.93 -0.29 -8.87
C THR A 47 -3.52 1.13 -8.52
N VAL A 48 -4.46 1.99 -8.11
CA VAL A 48 -4.12 3.35 -7.69
C VAL A 48 -3.23 3.30 -6.44
N ALA A 49 -3.60 2.49 -5.43
CA ALA A 49 -2.78 2.39 -4.23
C ALA A 49 -1.40 1.75 -4.49
N GLY A 50 -1.31 0.80 -5.42
CA GLY A 50 -0.03 0.18 -5.81
C GLY A 50 0.94 1.17 -6.42
N VAL A 51 0.46 2.05 -7.31
CA VAL A 51 1.26 3.16 -7.87
C VAL A 51 1.74 4.10 -6.77
N LEU A 52 0.82 4.56 -5.90
CA LEU A 52 1.16 5.44 -4.78
C LEU A 52 2.19 4.80 -3.85
N PHE A 53 2.06 3.50 -3.57
CA PHE A 53 2.95 2.77 -2.69
C PHE A 53 4.37 2.63 -3.27
N CYS A 54 4.50 2.31 -4.56
CA CYS A 54 5.79 2.29 -5.24
C CYS A 54 6.45 3.67 -5.23
N MET A 55 5.69 4.72 -5.56
CA MET A 55 6.20 6.10 -5.51
C MET A 55 6.64 6.49 -4.09
N HIS A 56 5.83 6.17 -3.06
CA HIS A 56 6.13 6.47 -1.66
C HIS A 56 7.48 5.88 -1.23
N LYS A 57 7.69 4.57 -1.47
CA LYS A 57 8.94 3.90 -1.14
C LYS A 57 10.14 4.49 -1.89
N LEU A 58 10.01 4.69 -3.20
CA LEU A 58 11.09 5.24 -4.03
C LEU A 58 11.46 6.68 -3.66
N GLN A 59 10.51 7.46 -3.14
CA GLN A 59 10.72 8.84 -2.72
C GLN A 59 11.36 8.97 -1.36
N LEU A 60 10.96 8.11 -0.41
CA LEU A 60 11.45 8.19 0.96
C LEU A 60 12.72 7.36 1.19
N LEU A 61 13.07 6.48 0.25
CA LEU A 61 14.27 5.63 0.33
C LEU A 61 15.18 5.76 -0.91
N PRO A 62 15.51 6.97 -1.39
CA PRO A 62 16.32 7.15 -2.59
C PRO A 62 17.73 6.54 -2.47
N GLU A 63 18.26 6.41 -1.25
CA GLU A 63 19.55 5.79 -0.94
C GLU A 63 19.59 4.28 -1.23
N LEU A 64 18.44 3.63 -1.32
CA LEU A 64 18.34 2.21 -1.69
C LEU A 64 18.42 1.99 -3.22
N LEU A 65 18.40 3.06 -4.01
CA LEU A 65 18.67 3.03 -5.44
C LEU A 65 20.14 3.32 -5.73
N ALA A 66 20.67 2.72 -6.80
CA ALA A 66 21.98 3.11 -7.31
C ALA A 66 21.94 4.57 -7.80
N PRO A 67 23.01 5.38 -7.62
CA PRO A 67 23.03 6.78 -8.06
C PRO A 67 22.65 6.99 -9.54
N ALA A 68 23.05 6.05 -10.41
CA ALA A 68 22.69 6.07 -11.83
C ALA A 68 21.18 5.94 -12.10
N GLN A 69 20.39 5.44 -11.14
CA GLN A 69 18.95 5.25 -11.26
C GLN A 69 18.14 6.46 -10.75
N HIS A 70 18.76 7.40 -10.02
CA HIS A 70 18.05 8.50 -9.36
C HIS A 70 17.32 9.41 -10.36
N ALA A 71 17.99 9.82 -11.45
CA ALA A 71 17.38 10.68 -12.47
C ALA A 71 16.19 10.00 -13.16
N ARG A 72 16.32 8.71 -13.48
CA ARG A 72 15.24 7.90 -14.05
C ARG A 72 14.05 7.80 -13.08
N CYS A 73 14.33 7.50 -11.81
CA CYS A 73 13.30 7.40 -10.77
C CYS A 73 12.51 8.72 -10.63
N ALA A 74 13.22 9.84 -10.52
CA ALA A 74 12.61 11.16 -10.42
C ALA A 74 11.72 11.49 -11.65
N ALA A 75 12.21 11.21 -12.86
CA ALA A 75 11.44 11.41 -14.08
C ALA A 75 10.15 10.57 -14.12
N GLN A 76 10.24 9.27 -13.79
CA GLN A 76 9.08 8.37 -13.78
C GLN A 76 8.03 8.80 -12.76
N ILE A 77 8.46 9.18 -11.55
CA ILE A 77 7.58 9.73 -10.53
C ILE A 77 6.88 11.01 -11.03
N SER A 78 7.61 11.92 -11.70
CA SER A 78 7.01 13.15 -12.24
C SER A 78 5.93 12.84 -13.26
N THR A 79 6.23 11.97 -14.23
CA THR A 79 5.26 11.56 -15.26
C THR A 79 4.00 10.95 -14.67
N VAL A 80 4.14 10.07 -13.67
CA VAL A 80 2.97 9.47 -13.01
C VAL A 80 2.16 10.51 -12.25
N ARG A 81 2.80 11.47 -11.56
CA ARG A 81 2.10 12.59 -10.89
C ARG A 81 1.35 13.48 -11.87
N GLU A 82 1.97 13.80 -13.00
CA GLU A 82 1.34 14.57 -14.08
C GLU A 82 0.11 13.83 -14.61
N ASN A 83 0.20 12.52 -14.84
CA ASN A 83 -0.93 11.70 -15.25
C ASN A 83 -2.05 11.65 -14.20
N ILE A 84 -1.71 11.50 -12.91
CA ILE A 84 -2.68 11.55 -11.81
C ILE A 84 -3.41 12.90 -11.79
N SER A 85 -2.69 14.00 -11.98
CA SER A 85 -3.25 15.35 -12.01
C SER A 85 -4.16 15.56 -13.23
N ALA A 86 -3.71 15.16 -14.41
CA ALA A 86 -4.46 15.30 -15.67
C ALA A 86 -5.77 14.49 -15.66
N TRP A 87 -5.78 13.33 -15.02
CA TRP A 87 -6.91 12.42 -14.95
C TRP A 87 -7.56 12.36 -13.57
N ARG A 88 -7.49 13.46 -12.80
CA ARG A 88 -7.90 13.50 -11.38
C ARG A 88 -9.26 12.87 -11.10
N ALA A 89 -10.30 13.25 -11.86
CA ALA A 89 -11.65 12.72 -11.66
C ALA A 89 -11.73 11.20 -11.91
N ASN A 90 -10.99 10.66 -12.88
CA ASN A 90 -10.94 9.23 -13.14
C ASN A 90 -10.19 8.51 -12.02
N ILE A 91 -9.10 9.09 -11.54
CA ILE A 91 -8.28 8.54 -10.45
C ILE A 91 -9.10 8.49 -9.17
N GLU A 92 -9.81 9.56 -8.82
CA GLU A 92 -10.65 9.62 -7.62
C GLU A 92 -11.77 8.57 -7.67
N ARG A 93 -12.48 8.46 -8.80
CA ARG A 93 -13.51 7.42 -8.97
C ARG A 93 -12.95 6.01 -8.80
N LYS A 94 -11.77 5.74 -9.37
CA LYS A 94 -11.12 4.42 -9.28
C LYS A 94 -10.58 4.16 -7.87
N ALA A 95 -10.01 5.16 -7.21
CA ALA A 95 -9.52 5.11 -5.84
C ALA A 95 -10.65 4.81 -4.84
N VAL A 96 -11.83 5.43 -5.01
CA VAL A 96 -13.01 5.12 -4.17
C VAL A 96 -13.45 3.66 -4.34
N ARG A 97 -13.46 3.13 -5.58
CA ARG A 97 -13.78 1.72 -5.84
C ARG A 97 -12.74 0.77 -5.22
N GLU A 98 -11.45 1.09 -5.39
CA GLU A 98 -10.35 0.32 -4.81
C GLU A 98 -10.46 0.30 -3.28
N PHE A 99 -10.67 1.47 -2.67
CA PHE A 99 -10.80 1.62 -1.23
C PHE A 99 -11.91 0.73 -0.68
N ALA A 100 -13.09 0.73 -1.29
CA ALA A 100 -14.21 -0.10 -0.84
C ALA A 100 -13.87 -1.60 -0.86
N GLY A 101 -13.14 -2.07 -1.88
CA GLY A 101 -12.65 -3.45 -1.94
C GLY A 101 -11.65 -3.78 -0.84
N ARG A 102 -10.64 -2.93 -0.67
CA ARG A 102 -9.59 -3.11 0.35
C ARG A 102 -10.11 -3.04 1.77
N LEU A 103 -11.04 -2.12 2.04
CA LEU A 103 -11.66 -1.97 3.35
C LEU A 103 -12.46 -3.22 3.72
N ARG A 104 -13.19 -3.83 2.79
CA ARG A 104 -13.88 -5.08 3.06
C ARG A 104 -12.92 -6.20 3.44
N SER A 105 -11.85 -6.40 2.68
CA SER A 105 -10.82 -7.41 3.00
C SER A 105 -10.16 -7.14 4.35
N TRP A 106 -9.79 -5.90 4.62
CA TRP A 106 -9.17 -5.51 5.88
C TRP A 106 -10.13 -5.67 7.08
N SER A 107 -11.39 -5.28 6.95
CA SER A 107 -12.40 -5.47 7.99
C SER A 107 -12.55 -6.95 8.32
N TRP A 108 -12.65 -7.81 7.29
CA TRP A 108 -12.78 -9.25 7.49
C TRP A 108 -11.58 -9.81 8.24
N PHE A 109 -10.36 -9.44 7.86
CA PHE A 109 -9.15 -9.84 8.58
C PHE A 109 -9.17 -9.38 10.05
N VAL A 110 -9.51 -8.11 10.31
CA VAL A 110 -9.56 -7.57 11.68
C VAL A 110 -10.60 -8.29 12.54
N ASP A 111 -11.74 -8.64 11.96
CA ASP A 111 -12.81 -9.36 12.65
C ASP A 111 -12.36 -10.81 12.98
N GLU A 112 -11.69 -11.49 12.05
CA GLU A 112 -11.10 -12.82 12.27
C GLU A 112 -9.93 -12.81 13.25
N ALA A 113 -9.13 -11.76 13.27
CA ALA A 113 -8.01 -11.61 14.19
C ALA A 113 -8.45 -11.60 15.66
N GLY A 114 -9.69 -11.17 15.95
CA GLY A 114 -10.29 -11.29 17.27
C GLY A 114 -10.67 -12.72 17.69
N LEU A 115 -10.82 -13.62 16.71
CA LEU A 115 -11.30 -14.99 16.90
C LEU A 115 -10.15 -16.02 16.88
N GLU A 116 -9.22 -15.89 15.93
CA GLU A 116 -8.17 -16.88 15.60
C GLU A 116 -6.77 -16.25 15.57
N GLN A 117 -6.33 -15.70 16.71
CA GLN A 117 -5.12 -14.86 16.82
C GLN A 117 -3.85 -15.51 16.26
N LYS A 118 -3.60 -16.80 16.54
CA LYS A 118 -2.41 -17.51 16.04
C LYS A 118 -2.36 -17.58 14.51
N ALA A 119 -3.50 -17.72 13.85
CA ALA A 119 -3.59 -17.68 12.40
C ALA A 119 -3.39 -16.25 11.89
N ALA A 120 -4.00 -15.27 12.56
CA ALA A 120 -3.88 -13.86 12.21
C ALA A 120 -2.43 -13.35 12.26
N VAL A 121 -1.64 -13.71 13.29
CA VAL A 121 -0.22 -13.33 13.38
C VAL A 121 0.58 -13.80 12.15
N ARG A 122 0.31 -15.00 11.63
CA ARG A 122 1.04 -15.55 10.47
C ARG A 122 0.82 -14.76 9.19
N HIS A 123 -0.38 -14.19 9.02
CA HIS A 123 -0.77 -13.46 7.80
C HIS A 123 -0.67 -11.95 7.96
N TYR A 124 -0.49 -11.44 9.19
CA TYR A 124 -0.57 -10.01 9.49
C TYR A 124 0.34 -9.13 8.63
N ALA A 125 1.58 -9.54 8.39
CA ALA A 125 2.51 -8.78 7.56
C ALA A 125 1.99 -8.59 6.12
N GLN A 126 1.28 -9.58 5.57
CA GLN A 126 0.65 -9.49 4.26
C GLN A 126 -0.59 -8.58 4.30
N GLU A 127 -1.43 -8.73 5.33
CA GLU A 127 -2.66 -7.96 5.47
C GLU A 127 -2.40 -6.48 5.76
N ALA A 128 -1.29 -6.16 6.43
CA ALA A 128 -0.87 -4.79 6.70
C ALA A 128 -0.62 -3.97 5.42
N TYR A 129 -0.35 -4.60 4.27
CA TYR A 129 -0.31 -3.89 2.99
C TYR A 129 -1.68 -3.28 2.64
N GLY A 130 -2.76 -4.02 2.92
CA GLY A 130 -4.13 -3.53 2.76
C GLY A 130 -4.38 -2.26 3.57
N ARG A 131 -3.96 -2.24 4.84
CA ARG A 131 -4.10 -1.07 5.71
C ARG A 131 -3.23 0.12 5.28
N THR A 132 -2.02 -0.12 4.78
CA THR A 132 -1.16 0.92 4.19
C THR A 132 -1.77 1.49 2.91
N TYR A 133 -2.32 0.65 2.03
CA TYR A 133 -3.04 1.11 0.84
C TYR A 133 -4.26 1.96 1.18
N LEU A 134 -5.03 1.59 2.20
CA LEU A 134 -6.15 2.41 2.69
C LEU A 134 -5.69 3.80 3.14
N HIS A 135 -4.54 3.90 3.81
CA HIS A 135 -3.96 5.19 4.20
C HIS A 135 -3.62 6.06 2.98
N LEU A 136 -2.85 5.52 2.02
CA LEU A 136 -2.46 6.25 0.81
C LEU A 136 -3.66 6.71 -0.03
N LEU A 137 -4.71 5.88 -0.09
CA LEU A 137 -5.96 6.24 -0.77
C LEU A 137 -6.70 7.36 -0.03
N LEU A 138 -6.69 7.40 1.30
CA LEU A 138 -7.27 8.52 2.07
C LEU A 138 -6.52 9.83 1.81
N GLU A 139 -5.19 9.80 1.78
CA GLU A 139 -4.38 10.98 1.46
C GLU A 139 -4.67 11.52 0.06
N LEU A 140 -4.76 10.62 -0.93
CA LEU A 140 -5.17 10.98 -2.29
C LEU A 140 -6.56 11.62 -2.33
N LEU A 141 -7.50 11.07 -1.54
CA LEU A 141 -8.90 11.47 -1.52
C LEU A 141 -9.22 12.53 -0.46
N GLN A 142 -8.23 13.21 0.13
CA GLN A 142 -8.43 14.15 1.26
C GLN A 142 -9.48 15.24 0.99
N ASN A 143 -9.62 15.67 -0.27
CA ASN A 143 -10.57 16.70 -0.70
C ASN A 143 -11.87 16.13 -1.31
N HIS A 144 -12.04 14.80 -1.32
CA HIS A 144 -13.23 14.15 -1.85
C HIS A 144 -14.37 14.18 -0.82
N SER A 145 -15.62 14.34 -1.27
CA SER A 145 -16.78 14.50 -0.38
C SER A 145 -17.02 13.31 0.55
N THR A 146 -16.59 12.11 0.16
CA THR A 146 -16.73 10.88 0.96
C THR A 146 -15.58 10.64 1.94
N HIS A 147 -14.54 11.48 1.94
CA HIS A 147 -13.32 11.27 2.72
C HIS A 147 -13.61 11.03 4.20
N ALA A 148 -14.42 11.88 4.83
CA ALA A 148 -14.73 11.76 6.25
C ALA A 148 -15.40 10.43 6.61
N ALA A 149 -16.33 9.96 5.77
CA ALA A 149 -17.01 8.67 5.97
C ALA A 149 -16.03 7.49 5.81
N MET A 150 -15.15 7.55 4.80
CA MET A 150 -14.12 6.54 4.55
C MET A 150 -13.11 6.47 5.70
N ALA A 151 -12.65 7.63 6.19
CA ALA A 151 -11.76 7.72 7.33
C ALA A 151 -12.39 7.13 8.60
N ALA A 152 -13.68 7.40 8.85
CA ALA A 152 -14.41 6.84 9.99
C ALA A 152 -14.50 5.29 9.93
N GLN A 153 -14.66 4.73 8.73
CA GLN A 153 -14.68 3.27 8.54
C GLN A 153 -13.32 2.62 8.85
N VAL A 154 -12.23 3.26 8.40
CA VAL A 154 -10.87 2.80 8.73
C VAL A 154 -10.62 2.92 10.23
N ALA A 155 -11.00 4.03 10.85
CA ALA A 155 -10.87 4.23 12.29
C ALA A 155 -11.65 3.18 13.10
N SER A 156 -12.83 2.77 12.63
CA SER A 156 -13.58 1.67 13.26
C SER A 156 -12.82 0.33 13.21
N CYS A 157 -12.17 0.02 12.09
CA CYS A 157 -11.31 -1.17 11.99
C CYS A 157 -10.08 -1.05 12.90
N ASP A 158 -9.48 0.14 12.97
CA ASP A 158 -8.31 0.41 13.83
C ASP A 158 -8.65 0.22 15.32
N VAL A 159 -9.83 0.65 15.77
CA VAL A 159 -10.29 0.42 17.15
C VAL A 159 -10.38 -1.08 17.46
N ARG A 160 -10.96 -1.87 16.54
CA ARG A 160 -11.06 -3.33 16.71
C ARG A 160 -9.69 -3.99 16.72
N LEU A 161 -8.80 -3.65 15.79
CA LEU A 161 -7.44 -4.18 15.78
C LEU A 161 -6.71 -3.87 17.08
N ARG A 162 -6.77 -2.62 17.57
CA ARG A 162 -6.13 -2.21 18.82
C ARG A 162 -6.56 -3.01 20.04
N SER A 163 -7.78 -3.57 20.05
CA SER A 163 -8.26 -4.39 21.16
C SER A 163 -7.53 -5.73 21.32
N VAL A 164 -6.88 -6.20 20.26
CA VAL A 164 -6.13 -7.48 20.23
C VAL A 164 -4.68 -7.30 19.82
N TRP A 165 -4.20 -6.06 19.76
CA TRP A 165 -2.88 -5.72 19.22
C TRP A 165 -1.82 -5.69 20.33
N ALA A 166 -0.67 -6.30 20.05
CA ALA A 166 0.53 -6.21 20.86
C ALA A 166 1.69 -5.57 20.08
N PRO A 167 2.52 -4.73 20.72
CA PRO A 167 3.73 -4.20 20.11
C PRO A 167 4.68 -5.31 19.62
N ALA A 168 5.33 -5.09 18.50
CA ALA A 168 6.34 -5.96 17.93
C ALA A 168 7.35 -5.16 17.13
N ARG A 169 8.38 -5.83 16.61
CA ARG A 169 9.24 -5.23 15.58
C ARG A 169 8.42 -4.87 14.34
N PHE A 170 8.97 -3.97 13.54
CA PHE A 170 8.44 -3.67 12.21
C PHE A 170 8.17 -4.95 11.41
N VAL A 171 6.96 -5.09 10.88
CA VAL A 171 6.45 -6.36 10.33
C VAL A 171 6.91 -6.67 8.91
N TRP A 172 7.52 -5.72 8.22
CA TRP A 172 8.10 -5.89 6.87
C TRP A 172 9.64 -5.92 6.92
N ASP A 173 10.26 -5.89 5.74
CA ASP A 173 11.71 -5.73 5.62
C ASP A 173 12.16 -4.43 6.31
N ALA A 174 13.16 -4.53 7.19
CA ALA A 174 13.64 -3.41 8.01
C ALA A 174 14.15 -2.23 7.16
N GLN A 175 14.58 -2.47 5.91
CA GLN A 175 14.96 -1.39 4.99
C GLN A 175 13.81 -0.44 4.66
N LEU A 176 12.55 -0.90 4.77
CA LEU A 176 11.37 -0.07 4.51
C LEU A 176 10.99 0.82 5.70
N GLN A 177 11.46 0.49 6.92
CA GLN A 177 11.03 1.16 8.15
C GLN A 177 11.15 2.70 8.10
N PRO A 178 12.21 3.32 7.54
CA PRO A 178 12.32 4.79 7.47
C PRO A 178 11.20 5.46 6.67
N ALA A 179 10.58 4.75 5.71
CA ALA A 179 9.47 5.28 4.92
C ALA A 179 8.12 5.17 5.62
N PHE A 180 8.02 4.43 6.73
CA PHE A 180 6.74 4.14 7.39
C PHE A 180 6.85 4.41 8.90
N PRO A 181 6.87 5.69 9.32
CA PRO A 181 7.03 6.04 10.73
C PRO A 181 5.83 5.60 11.59
N ALA A 182 6.10 5.26 12.85
CA ALA A 182 5.14 4.60 13.74
C ALA A 182 3.97 5.47 14.20
N ASP A 183 4.10 6.79 14.18
CA ASP A 183 3.02 7.74 14.47
C ASP A 183 1.89 7.68 13.44
N VAL A 184 2.23 7.43 12.17
CA VAL A 184 1.28 7.29 11.06
C VAL A 184 0.93 5.82 10.82
N PHE A 185 1.94 4.96 10.75
CA PHE A 185 1.83 3.55 10.39
C PHE A 185 1.98 2.62 11.60
N TRP A 186 1.39 3.00 12.74
CA TRP A 186 1.47 2.26 14.02
C TRP A 186 1.19 0.76 13.88
N PHE A 187 0.27 0.39 12.97
CA PHE A 187 -0.12 -0.99 12.72
C PHE A 187 1.02 -1.84 12.13
N LEU A 188 2.09 -1.24 11.60
CA LEU A 188 3.28 -1.97 11.15
C LEU A 188 4.25 -2.32 12.29
N TYR A 189 3.98 -1.89 13.52
CA TYR A 189 4.87 -2.03 14.69
C TYR A 189 4.27 -2.94 15.77
N GLY A 190 3.49 -3.93 15.34
CA GLY A 190 2.84 -4.88 16.21
C GLY A 190 2.04 -5.91 15.44
N VAL A 191 1.43 -6.84 16.15
CA VAL A 191 0.66 -7.94 15.59
C VAL A 191 -0.58 -8.21 16.46
N PRO A 192 -1.64 -8.84 15.92
CA PRO A 192 -2.80 -9.26 16.70
C PRO A 192 -2.44 -10.48 17.56
N ASP A 193 -1.90 -10.23 18.76
CA ASP A 193 -1.46 -11.26 19.72
C ASP A 193 -1.85 -10.82 21.13
N ALA A 194 -2.97 -11.33 21.66
CA ALA A 194 -3.42 -11.02 23.03
C ALA A 194 -2.65 -11.81 24.10
N ASP A 195 -1.86 -12.81 23.71
CA ASP A 195 -1.05 -13.67 24.59
C ASP A 195 0.44 -13.26 24.62
N ALA A 196 0.84 -12.23 23.86
CA ALA A 196 2.22 -11.76 23.85
C ALA A 196 2.65 -11.36 25.27
N PRO A 197 3.68 -12.01 25.85
CA PRO A 197 4.24 -11.54 27.11
C PRO A 197 4.71 -10.10 26.88
N LYS A 198 4.23 -9.17 27.71
CA LYS A 198 4.72 -7.79 27.74
C LYS A 198 6.25 -7.84 27.88
N LEU A 199 6.97 -7.48 26.82
CA LEU A 199 8.42 -7.27 26.87
C LEU A 199 8.72 -5.98 27.65
#